data_AF-A0AAX2F658-F1
#
_entry.id   AF-A0AAX2F658-F1
#
_cell.length_a   1.000
_cell.length_b   1.000
_cell.length_c   1.000
_cell.angle_alpha   90.00
_cell.angle_beta   90.00
_cell.angle_gamma   90.00
#
_symmetry.space_group_name_H-M   'P 1'
#
loop_
_entity.id
_entity.type
_entity.pdbx_description
1 polymer ?
#
loop_
_entity_poly.entity_id
_entity_poly.type
_entity_poly.pdbx_seq_one_letter_code
_entity_poly.pdbx_strand_id
1 'polypeptide(L)'
;MKLKRIQSNLLLLCLILLVSCSTESFQDEDISLRNLHEGDLMFVVKETSNPITDATQGINGLKIDHVAIFHHTDSANYALEAYGKVVSLTPLTNFLDRSKWKDEKPHIAVGRVIVDCDMNTSMKRALSYLGRPYDRFYMPDDKEIYCSELIQKSFVDHHGLPIFSTIPMSFHDNNGKILDAWTQFYAFYHREVPEGEPGTNPGQLSRDKAVKVTYAF
;
A
#
# COMPACT_ATOMS: atom_id res chain seq x y z
N MET A 1 81.73 -20.22 1.27
CA MET A 1 80.55 -19.33 1.37
C MET A 1 80.14 -18.95 -0.05
N LYS A 2 79.12 -19.59 -0.63
CA LYS A 2 78.74 -19.41 -2.05
C LYS A 2 77.62 -18.38 -2.17
N LEU A 3 77.93 -17.22 -2.76
CA LEU A 3 76.98 -16.22 -3.24
C LEU A 3 76.23 -16.76 -4.47
N LYS A 4 74.89 -16.65 -4.50
CA LYS A 4 74.07 -16.96 -5.69
C LYS A 4 73.24 -15.74 -6.12
N ARG A 5 73.61 -15.27 -7.31
CA ARG A 5 72.86 -14.61 -8.40
C ARG A 5 71.51 -13.92 -8.11
N ILE A 6 71.51 -12.64 -8.47
CA ILE A 6 70.35 -11.82 -8.84
C ILE A 6 69.88 -12.25 -10.25
N GLN A 7 68.58 -12.41 -10.44
CA GLN A 7 67.94 -12.19 -11.74
C GLN A 7 66.66 -11.38 -11.57
N SER A 8 66.65 -10.25 -12.29
CA SER A 8 65.55 -9.31 -12.51
C SER A 8 64.40 -9.99 -13.25
N ASN A 9 63.16 -9.70 -12.85
CA ASN A 9 61.99 -9.74 -13.74
C ASN A 9 60.97 -8.69 -13.28
N LEU A 10 61.09 -7.53 -13.92
CA LEU A 10 60.03 -6.56 -14.12
C LEU A 10 58.94 -7.23 -14.96
N LEU A 11 57.87 -7.72 -14.33
CA LEU A 11 56.62 -8.05 -15.02
C LEU A 11 55.43 -7.73 -14.11
N LEU A 12 54.95 -6.50 -14.26
CA LEU A 12 53.55 -6.19 -14.49
C LEU A 12 52.53 -7.23 -13.98
N LEU A 13 51.96 -6.98 -12.80
CA LEU A 13 50.53 -7.19 -12.61
C LEU A 13 50.04 -6.22 -11.54
N CYS A 14 49.53 -5.07 -12.01
CA CYS A 14 48.60 -4.26 -11.26
C CYS A 14 47.47 -5.18 -10.79
N LEU A 15 47.50 -5.58 -9.51
CA LEU A 15 46.33 -6.10 -8.83
C LEU A 15 45.39 -4.90 -8.63
N ILE A 16 44.74 -4.49 -9.72
CA ILE A 16 43.55 -3.65 -9.65
C ILE A 16 42.56 -4.49 -8.87
N LEU A 17 42.39 -4.14 -7.60
CA LEU A 17 41.27 -4.55 -6.79
C LEU A 17 40.03 -4.06 -7.54
N LEU A 18 39.47 -4.94 -8.37
CA LEU A 18 38.10 -4.83 -8.85
C LEU A 18 37.24 -4.95 -7.60
N VAL A 19 37.04 -3.81 -6.93
CA VAL A 19 35.86 -3.57 -6.12
C VAL A 19 34.72 -3.76 -7.11
N SER A 20 34.23 -4.99 -7.18
CA SER A 20 32.97 -5.29 -7.84
C SER A 20 31.95 -4.49 -7.06
N CYS A 21 31.65 -3.31 -7.58
CA CYS A 21 30.43 -2.60 -7.24
C CYS A 21 29.34 -3.53 -7.77
N SER A 22 28.90 -4.47 -6.94
CA SER A 22 27.62 -5.12 -7.14
C SER A 22 26.59 -4.02 -7.01
N THR A 23 26.32 -3.33 -8.11
CA THR A 23 25.00 -2.78 -8.35
C THR A 23 24.06 -3.95 -8.12
N GLU A 24 23.41 -3.99 -6.97
CA GLU A 24 22.21 -4.79 -6.80
C GLU A 24 21.28 -4.31 -7.90
N SER A 25 21.26 -5.03 -9.01
CA SER A 25 20.15 -4.96 -9.93
C SER A 25 18.95 -5.26 -9.06
N PHE A 26 18.03 -4.31 -8.91
CA PHE A 26 16.68 -4.59 -8.47
C PHE A 26 16.17 -5.67 -9.42
N GLN A 27 16.35 -6.94 -9.03
CA GLN A 27 15.69 -8.04 -9.70
C GLN A 27 14.21 -7.67 -9.58
N ASP A 28 13.52 -7.75 -10.70
CA ASP A 28 12.11 -7.43 -10.79
C ASP A 28 11.38 -8.42 -9.87
N GLU A 29 11.26 -8.07 -8.59
CA GLU A 29 10.65 -8.97 -7.60
C GLU A 29 9.23 -9.25 -8.05
N ASP A 30 8.85 -10.53 -8.04
CA ASP A 30 7.48 -10.94 -8.30
C ASP A 30 6.59 -10.39 -7.17
N ILE A 31 6.02 -9.21 -7.38
CA ILE A 31 4.99 -8.65 -6.51
C ILE A 31 3.69 -9.34 -6.95
N SER A 32 3.17 -10.25 -6.14
CA SER A 32 1.96 -11.00 -6.47
C SER A 32 1.31 -11.57 -5.21
N LEU A 33 0.05 -12.00 -5.31
CA LEU A 33 -0.63 -12.71 -4.21
C LEU A 33 0.09 -14.01 -3.78
N ARG A 34 0.99 -14.54 -4.61
CA ARG A 34 1.77 -15.75 -4.31
C ARG A 34 3.08 -15.43 -3.58
N ASN A 35 3.48 -14.17 -3.54
CA ASN A 35 4.73 -13.70 -2.95
C ASN A 35 4.51 -12.38 -2.18
N LEU A 36 3.57 -12.43 -1.23
CA LEU A 36 3.27 -11.31 -0.34
C LEU A 36 4.34 -11.18 0.76
N HIS A 37 4.77 -9.95 1.02
CA HIS A 37 5.69 -9.59 2.09
C HIS A 37 4.99 -8.69 3.11
N GLU A 38 5.45 -8.72 4.36
CA GLU A 38 4.95 -7.86 5.44
C GLU A 38 4.85 -6.39 4.97
N GLY A 39 3.67 -5.81 5.11
CA GLY A 39 3.41 -4.43 4.68
C GLY A 39 3.00 -4.24 3.22
N ASP A 40 2.97 -5.29 2.41
CA ASP A 40 2.41 -5.20 1.06
C ASP A 40 0.94 -4.76 1.13
N LEU A 41 0.56 -3.84 0.25
CA LEU A 41 -0.79 -3.31 0.13
C LEU A 41 -1.62 -4.19 -0.79
N MET A 42 -2.81 -4.59 -0.34
CA MET A 42 -3.75 -5.38 -1.12
C MET A 42 -4.97 -4.52 -1.47
N PHE A 43 -5.00 -4.02 -2.71
CA PHE A 43 -6.07 -3.18 -3.24
C PHE A 43 -7.19 -4.03 -3.82
N VAL A 44 -8.41 -3.90 -3.29
CA VAL A 44 -9.59 -4.63 -3.78
C VAL A 44 -10.14 -3.96 -5.03
N VAL A 45 -10.26 -4.72 -6.11
CA VAL A 45 -10.82 -4.25 -7.38
C VAL A 45 -12.25 -4.76 -7.54
N LYS A 46 -13.17 -3.87 -7.91
CA LYS A 46 -14.60 -4.16 -8.01
C LYS A 46 -15.03 -4.44 -9.45
N GLU A 47 -15.89 -5.44 -9.62
CA GLU A 47 -16.51 -5.78 -10.91
C GLU A 47 -17.40 -4.61 -11.39
N THR A 48 -18.26 -4.14 -10.48
CA THR A 48 -19.17 -3.01 -10.70
C THR A 48 -18.68 -1.77 -9.98
N SER A 49 -19.06 -0.60 -10.48
CA SER A 49 -18.75 0.65 -9.79
C SER A 49 -19.58 0.82 -8.52
N ASN A 50 -19.11 1.70 -7.66
CA ASN A 50 -19.78 2.19 -6.46
C ASN A 50 -19.37 3.66 -6.20
N PRO A 51 -19.98 4.34 -5.21
CA PRO A 51 -19.69 5.76 -4.95
C PRO A 51 -18.23 6.09 -4.67
N ILE A 52 -17.42 5.14 -4.17
CA ILE A 52 -15.98 5.33 -3.97
C ILE A 52 -15.25 5.27 -5.31
N THR A 53 -15.50 4.24 -6.12
CA THR A 53 -14.83 4.07 -7.42
C THR A 53 -15.28 5.09 -8.46
N ASP A 54 -16.47 5.65 -8.29
CA ASP A 54 -17.00 6.71 -9.16
C ASP A 54 -16.42 8.10 -8.80
N ALA A 55 -15.95 8.28 -7.56
CA ALA A 55 -15.31 9.51 -7.10
C ALA A 55 -13.78 9.48 -7.16
N THR A 56 -13.18 8.32 -7.37
CA THR A 56 -11.74 8.11 -7.28
C THR A 56 -11.19 7.38 -8.49
N GLN A 57 -9.89 7.54 -8.74
CA GLN A 57 -9.21 6.91 -9.87
C GLN A 57 -8.11 5.98 -9.38
N GLY A 58 -8.31 4.68 -9.58
CA GLY A 58 -7.27 3.67 -9.35
C GLY A 58 -6.24 3.61 -10.48
N ILE A 59 -5.14 2.90 -10.22
CA ILE A 59 -4.09 2.66 -11.22
C ILE A 59 -4.69 2.06 -12.50
N ASN A 60 -4.30 2.61 -13.65
CA ASN A 60 -4.79 2.19 -14.98
C ASN A 60 -6.32 2.12 -15.11
N GLY A 61 -7.06 2.90 -14.31
CA GLY A 61 -8.53 2.93 -14.33
C GLY A 61 -9.20 1.78 -13.58
N LEU A 62 -8.46 1.01 -12.76
CA LEU A 62 -9.06 -0.02 -11.90
C LEU A 62 -10.04 0.60 -10.90
N LYS A 63 -11.18 -0.08 -10.70
CA LYS A 63 -12.23 0.30 -9.74
C LYS A 63 -11.85 -0.15 -8.34
N ILE A 64 -10.98 0.61 -7.68
CA ILE A 64 -10.46 0.27 -6.35
C ILE A 64 -11.27 0.99 -5.28
N ASP A 65 -11.92 0.25 -4.38
CA ASP A 65 -12.73 0.82 -3.28
C ASP A 65 -12.19 0.53 -1.88
N HIS A 66 -11.20 -0.35 -1.75
CA HIS A 66 -10.66 -0.78 -0.47
C HIS A 66 -9.19 -1.14 -0.58
N VAL A 67 -8.47 -1.00 0.54
CA VAL A 67 -7.07 -1.41 0.67
C VAL A 67 -6.84 -2.01 2.05
N ALA A 68 -6.04 -3.07 2.09
CA ALA A 68 -5.58 -3.70 3.33
C ALA A 68 -4.06 -3.80 3.33
N ILE A 69 -3.47 -4.00 4.51
CA ILE A 69 -2.04 -4.27 4.67
C ILE A 69 -1.88 -5.78 4.90
N PHE A 70 -1.00 -6.43 4.14
CA PHE A 70 -0.63 -7.81 4.40
C PHE A 70 0.20 -7.89 5.69
N HIS A 71 -0.22 -8.76 6.59
CA HIS A 71 0.45 -9.01 7.85
C HIS A 71 0.63 -10.51 8.07
N HIS A 72 1.87 -10.94 8.33
CA HIS A 72 2.21 -12.32 8.63
C HIS A 72 2.56 -12.49 10.11
N THR A 73 2.11 -13.60 10.68
CA THR A 73 2.53 -14.09 11.99
C THR A 73 3.01 -15.53 11.84
N ASP A 74 3.73 -16.05 12.82
CA ASP A 74 4.14 -17.47 12.88
C ASP A 74 2.98 -18.47 12.67
N SER A 75 1.74 -18.03 12.94
CA SER A 75 0.54 -18.87 12.90
C SER A 75 -0.27 -18.76 11.61
N ALA A 76 -0.32 -17.58 10.99
CA ALA A 76 -1.25 -17.28 9.90
C ALA A 76 -0.94 -15.96 9.19
N ASN A 77 -1.51 -15.85 7.98
CA ASN A 77 -1.54 -14.64 7.16
C ASN A 77 -2.86 -13.88 7.36
N TYR A 78 -2.76 -12.56 7.40
CA TYR A 78 -3.88 -11.65 7.62
C TYR A 78 -3.88 -10.49 6.64
N ALA A 79 -5.08 -9.99 6.38
CA ALA A 79 -5.32 -8.63 5.94
C ALA A 79 -5.58 -7.78 7.20
N LEU A 80 -4.65 -6.89 7.54
CA LEU A 80 -4.87 -5.83 8.51
C LEU A 80 -5.63 -4.69 7.80
N GLU A 81 -6.90 -4.53 8.15
CA GLU A 81 -7.80 -3.63 7.44
C GLU A 81 -8.74 -2.88 8.39
N ALA A 82 -9.02 -1.62 8.07
CA ALA A 82 -10.18 -0.92 8.59
C ALA A 82 -11.38 -1.30 7.71
N TYR A 83 -12.22 -2.22 8.16
CA TYR A 83 -13.36 -2.71 7.39
C TYR A 83 -14.53 -3.10 8.30
N GLY A 84 -15.75 -2.83 7.84
CA GLY A 84 -16.96 -3.17 8.57
C GLY A 84 -17.14 -2.29 9.81
N LYS A 85 -16.74 -2.78 10.98
CA LYS A 85 -16.96 -2.09 12.27
C LYS A 85 -15.71 -1.48 12.86
N VAL A 86 -14.55 -2.13 12.69
CA VAL A 86 -13.31 -1.76 13.37
C VAL A 86 -12.10 -2.14 12.51
N VAL A 87 -10.92 -1.64 12.87
CA VAL A 87 -9.65 -2.19 12.40
C VAL A 87 -9.46 -3.59 12.98
N SER A 88 -9.19 -4.56 12.12
CA SER A 88 -9.05 -5.97 12.52
C SER A 88 -8.02 -6.72 11.70
N LEU A 89 -7.57 -7.87 12.23
CA LEU A 89 -6.85 -8.89 11.48
C LEU A 89 -7.86 -9.87 10.86
N THR A 90 -8.17 -9.69 9.58
CA THR A 90 -9.01 -10.63 8.84
C THR A 90 -8.14 -11.77 8.30
N PRO A 91 -8.47 -13.05 8.53
CA PRO A 91 -7.73 -14.16 7.91
C PRO A 91 -7.62 -13.95 6.39
N LEU A 92 -6.42 -14.12 5.82
CA LEU A 92 -6.18 -13.82 4.41
C LEU A 92 -7.16 -14.57 3.50
N THR A 93 -7.50 -15.82 3.82
CA THR A 93 -8.49 -16.60 3.08
C THR A 93 -9.85 -15.90 2.99
N ASN A 94 -10.35 -15.37 4.12
CA ASN A 94 -11.64 -14.68 4.18
C ASN A 94 -11.60 -13.34 3.42
N PHE A 95 -10.45 -12.66 3.44
CA PHE A 95 -10.25 -11.42 2.67
C PHE A 95 -10.26 -11.70 1.16
N LEU A 96 -9.52 -12.72 0.72
CA LEU A 96 -9.47 -13.13 -0.70
C LEU A 96 -10.83 -13.64 -1.18
N ASP A 97 -11.53 -14.46 -0.38
CA ASP A 97 -12.86 -14.97 -0.71
C ASP A 97 -13.89 -13.84 -0.89
N ARG A 98 -13.84 -12.82 -0.03
CA ARG A 98 -14.71 -11.62 -0.15
C ARG A 98 -14.38 -10.75 -1.36
N SER A 99 -13.19 -10.90 -1.92
CA SER A 99 -12.69 -10.11 -3.05
C SER A 99 -12.88 -10.82 -4.40
N LYS A 100 -13.59 -11.95 -4.42
CA LYS A 100 -13.88 -12.70 -5.65
C LYS A 100 -14.92 -12.00 -6.52
N TRP A 101 -14.76 -12.13 -7.84
CA TRP A 101 -15.80 -11.83 -8.81
C TRP A 101 -16.55 -13.12 -9.16
N LYS A 102 -17.46 -13.06 -10.16
CA LYS A 102 -18.21 -14.22 -10.65
C LYS A 102 -17.38 -15.36 -11.22
N ASP A 103 -16.11 -15.10 -11.55
CA ASP A 103 -15.16 -16.13 -11.99
C ASP A 103 -14.50 -16.89 -10.82
N GLU A 104 -14.95 -16.63 -9.58
CA GLU A 104 -14.47 -17.24 -8.34
C GLU A 104 -12.99 -16.96 -8.03
N LYS A 105 -12.40 -15.93 -8.66
CA LYS A 105 -11.02 -15.51 -8.40
C LYS A 105 -10.94 -14.18 -7.65
N PRO A 106 -10.01 -14.05 -6.68
CA PRO A 106 -9.80 -12.79 -5.99
C PRO A 106 -9.24 -11.74 -6.95
N HIS A 107 -9.92 -10.59 -7.04
CA HIS A 107 -9.48 -9.47 -7.84
C HIS A 107 -8.76 -8.44 -6.96
N ILE A 108 -7.48 -8.72 -6.71
CA ILE A 108 -6.61 -7.89 -5.88
C ILE A 108 -5.43 -7.40 -6.73
N ALA A 109 -5.16 -6.10 -6.67
CA ALA A 109 -3.88 -5.56 -7.09
C ALA A 109 -2.95 -5.47 -5.88
N VAL A 110 -1.71 -5.95 -6.03
CA VAL A 110 -0.72 -5.98 -4.94
C VAL A 110 0.25 -4.82 -5.13
N GLY A 111 0.43 -4.02 -4.09
CA GLY A 111 1.37 -2.90 -4.05
C GLY A 111 2.48 -3.13 -3.04
N ARG A 112 3.73 -2.92 -3.46
CA ARG A 112 4.89 -2.91 -2.54
C ARG A 112 5.44 -1.51 -2.41
N VAL A 113 5.74 -1.07 -1.20
CA VAL A 113 6.42 0.21 -0.95
C VAL A 113 7.88 0.09 -1.41
N ILE A 114 8.30 0.95 -2.34
CA ILE A 114 9.62 0.89 -3.02
C ILE A 114 10.50 2.11 -2.70
N VAL A 115 10.15 2.87 -1.66
CA VAL A 115 10.92 4.01 -1.14
C VAL A 115 11.44 3.67 0.25
N ASP A 116 12.24 4.56 0.83
CA ASP A 116 12.69 4.39 2.22
C ASP A 116 11.49 4.24 3.16
N CYS A 117 11.43 3.11 3.85
CA CYS A 117 10.33 2.72 4.71
C CYS A 117 10.87 1.95 5.90
N ASP A 118 10.62 2.46 7.10
CA ASP A 118 10.79 1.67 8.32
C ASP A 118 9.56 0.78 8.48
N MET A 119 9.62 -0.40 7.85
CA MET A 119 8.50 -1.33 7.85
C MET A 119 8.15 -1.81 9.27
N ASN A 120 9.16 -1.96 10.15
CA ASN A 120 8.94 -2.38 11.53
C ASN A 120 8.15 -1.34 12.32
N THR A 121 8.53 -0.07 12.22
CA THR A 121 7.79 1.03 12.87
C THR A 121 6.41 1.21 12.23
N SER A 122 6.32 1.10 10.91
CA SER A 122 5.06 1.22 10.16
C SER A 122 4.04 0.17 10.59
N MET A 123 4.45 -1.10 10.68
CA MET A 123 3.56 -2.17 11.12
C MET A 123 3.19 -2.06 12.60
N LYS A 124 4.11 -1.63 13.48
CA LYS A 124 3.77 -1.33 14.88
C LYS A 124 2.69 -0.26 14.99
N ARG A 125 2.77 0.81 14.19
CA ARG A 125 1.73 1.86 14.13
C ARG A 125 0.42 1.30 13.60
N ALA A 126 0.44 0.55 12.50
CA ALA A 126 -0.76 -0.05 11.93
C ALA A 126 -1.48 -0.97 12.93
N LEU A 127 -0.74 -1.84 13.60
CA LEU A 127 -1.29 -2.75 14.62
C LEU A 127 -1.83 -2.02 15.85
N SER A 128 -1.29 -0.83 16.19
CA SER A 128 -1.82 -0.02 17.30
C SER A 128 -3.25 0.49 17.06
N TYR A 129 -3.71 0.48 15.81
CA TYR A 129 -5.08 0.85 15.45
C TYR A 129 -6.10 -0.28 15.65
N LEU A 130 -5.68 -1.52 15.97
CA LEU A 130 -6.61 -2.64 16.17
C LEU A 130 -7.73 -2.29 17.15
N GLY A 131 -8.97 -2.58 16.75
CA GLY A 131 -10.17 -2.27 17.51
C GLY A 131 -10.68 -0.83 17.34
N ARG A 132 -9.96 0.07 16.67
CA ARG A 132 -10.46 1.42 16.37
C ARG A 132 -11.70 1.34 15.47
N PRO A 133 -12.79 2.09 15.76
CA PRO A 133 -13.99 2.10 14.92
C PRO A 133 -13.73 2.54 13.48
N TYR A 134 -14.49 1.97 12.55
CA TYR A 134 -14.44 2.35 11.15
C TYR A 134 -15.04 3.74 10.93
N ASP A 135 -14.28 4.62 10.30
CA ASP A 135 -14.79 5.93 9.89
C ASP A 135 -15.60 5.81 8.60
N ARG A 136 -16.92 5.92 8.73
CA ARG A 136 -17.84 5.88 7.59
C ARG A 136 -18.10 7.26 6.96
N PHE A 137 -17.65 8.32 7.62
CA PHE A 137 -17.84 9.71 7.21
C PHE A 137 -16.57 10.32 6.62
N TYR A 138 -15.46 9.58 6.58
CA TYR A 138 -14.20 10.00 5.96
C TYR A 138 -13.75 11.39 6.43
N MET A 139 -13.87 11.64 7.74
CA MET A 139 -13.55 12.91 8.36
C MET A 139 -12.08 12.92 8.79
N PRO A 140 -11.39 14.07 8.72
CA PRO A 140 -9.96 14.19 9.06
C PRO A 140 -9.67 14.15 10.58
N ASP A 141 -10.45 13.41 11.38
CA ASP A 141 -10.24 13.31 12.82
C ASP A 141 -9.50 12.02 13.24
N ASP A 142 -9.13 11.94 14.52
CA ASP A 142 -8.38 10.82 15.07
C ASP A 142 -9.25 9.88 15.92
N LYS A 143 -10.58 9.93 15.81
CA LYS A 143 -11.48 9.09 16.63
C LYS A 143 -11.78 7.76 15.94
N GLU A 144 -12.04 7.83 14.64
CA GLU A 144 -12.35 6.69 13.79
C GLU A 144 -11.24 6.56 12.73
N ILE A 145 -11.24 5.50 11.92
CA ILE A 145 -10.29 5.38 10.81
C ILE A 145 -10.86 4.54 9.67
N TYR A 146 -10.58 4.94 8.43
CA TYR A 146 -10.95 4.18 7.23
C TYR A 146 -9.73 3.57 6.53
N CYS A 147 -9.96 2.76 5.50
CA CYS A 147 -8.98 1.83 4.96
C CYS A 147 -7.68 2.49 4.49
N SER A 148 -7.75 3.50 3.62
CA SER A 148 -6.55 4.20 3.12
C SER A 148 -5.93 5.15 4.14
N GLU A 149 -6.71 5.65 5.10
CA GLU A 149 -6.19 6.45 6.21
C GLU A 149 -5.33 5.61 7.16
N LEU A 150 -5.70 4.35 7.40
CA LEU A 150 -4.87 3.40 8.15
C LEU A 150 -3.48 3.28 7.55
N ILE A 151 -3.36 3.20 6.22
CA ILE A 151 -2.06 3.16 5.52
C ILE A 151 -1.35 4.51 5.72
N GLN A 152 -2.05 5.61 5.46
CA GLN A 152 -1.47 6.97 5.52
C GLN A 152 -0.90 7.30 6.89
N LYS A 153 -1.63 7.01 7.98
CA LYS A 153 -1.19 7.30 9.35
C LYS A 153 -0.12 6.34 9.87
N SER A 154 0.03 5.17 9.24
CA SER A 154 0.93 4.12 9.73
C SER A 154 2.30 4.15 9.08
N PHE A 155 2.38 4.34 7.76
CA PHE A 155 3.62 4.14 7.01
C PHE A 155 4.58 5.33 7.12
N VAL A 156 5.80 5.06 7.58
CA VAL A 156 6.87 6.05 7.79
C VAL A 156 8.23 5.60 7.29
N ASP A 157 9.07 6.57 6.96
CA ASP A 157 10.50 6.35 6.67
C ASP A 157 11.32 6.12 7.96
N HIS A 158 12.63 5.87 7.82
CA HIS A 158 13.53 5.67 8.97
C HIS A 158 13.78 6.94 9.81
N HIS A 159 13.30 8.09 9.36
CA HIS A 159 13.28 9.34 10.13
C HIS A 159 11.94 9.58 10.85
N GLY A 160 10.98 8.68 10.66
CA GLY A 160 9.64 8.76 11.25
C GLY A 160 8.69 9.71 10.51
N LEU A 161 9.04 10.17 9.30
CA LEU A 161 8.21 11.03 8.47
C LEU A 161 7.18 10.19 7.68
N PRO A 162 5.95 10.69 7.47
CA PRO A 162 4.94 9.97 6.68
C PRO A 162 5.37 9.71 5.24
N ILE A 163 5.19 8.47 4.77
CA ILE A 163 5.41 8.10 3.36
C ILE A 163 4.31 8.67 2.46
N PHE A 164 3.06 8.57 2.93
CA PHE A 164 1.89 9.01 2.18
C PHE A 164 1.37 10.34 2.72
N SER A 165 1.17 11.29 1.80
CA SER A 165 0.57 12.59 2.10
C SER A 165 -0.95 12.53 1.91
N THR A 166 -1.67 13.38 2.64
CA THR A 166 -3.09 13.61 2.39
C THR A 166 -3.29 14.45 1.14
N ILE A 167 -4.44 14.27 0.50
CA ILE A 167 -4.95 15.11 -0.60
C ILE A 167 -6.27 15.76 -0.19
N PRO A 168 -6.71 16.85 -0.84
CA PRO A 168 -8.10 17.29 -0.75
C PRO A 168 -9.00 16.19 -1.30
N MET A 169 -9.89 15.64 -0.48
CA MET A 169 -10.81 14.59 -0.88
C MET A 169 -11.89 15.13 -1.82
N SER A 170 -12.17 14.39 -2.88
CA SER A 170 -13.25 14.69 -3.84
C SER A 170 -14.32 13.63 -3.77
N PHE A 171 -15.58 14.06 -3.81
CA PHE A 171 -16.78 13.24 -3.88
C PHE A 171 -17.51 13.41 -5.23
N HIS A 172 -16.84 14.02 -6.20
CA HIS A 172 -17.35 14.32 -7.54
C HIS A 172 -17.22 13.14 -8.50
N ASP A 173 -18.19 13.02 -9.41
CA ASP A 173 -18.08 12.18 -10.60
C ASP A 173 -17.12 12.78 -11.64
N ASN A 174 -16.92 12.07 -12.75
CA ASN A 174 -16.11 12.53 -13.88
C ASN A 174 -16.63 13.81 -14.57
N ASN A 175 -17.86 14.24 -14.28
CA ASN A 175 -18.44 15.47 -14.80
C ASN A 175 -18.26 16.65 -13.84
N GLY A 176 -17.61 16.45 -12.68
CA GLY A 176 -17.42 17.47 -11.68
C GLY A 176 -18.67 17.77 -10.84
N LYS A 177 -19.63 16.84 -10.75
CA LYS A 177 -20.79 16.94 -9.85
C LYS A 177 -20.61 15.99 -8.66
N ILE A 178 -20.85 16.46 -7.43
CA ILE A 178 -20.91 15.58 -6.25
C ILE A 178 -21.95 14.49 -6.50
N LEU A 179 -21.56 13.23 -6.30
CA LEU A 179 -22.45 12.09 -6.51
C LEU A 179 -23.67 12.17 -5.60
N ASP A 180 -24.84 11.87 -6.15
CA ASP A 180 -26.11 11.91 -5.39
C ASP A 180 -26.07 10.94 -4.20
N ALA A 181 -25.36 9.81 -4.32
CA ALA A 181 -25.16 8.86 -3.23
C ALA A 181 -24.47 9.50 -2.01
N TRP A 182 -23.45 10.33 -2.22
CA TRP A 182 -22.77 11.04 -1.13
C TRP A 182 -23.67 12.12 -0.55
N THR A 183 -24.31 12.93 -1.41
CA THR A 183 -25.23 13.98 -0.96
C THR A 183 -26.35 13.40 -0.08
N GLN A 184 -26.97 12.29 -0.50
CA GLN A 184 -28.02 11.61 0.25
C GLN A 184 -27.49 10.98 1.55
N PHE A 185 -26.31 10.34 1.50
CA PHE A 185 -25.69 9.72 2.67
C PHE A 185 -25.43 10.74 3.78
N TYR A 186 -24.75 11.85 3.48
CA TYR A 186 -24.44 12.87 4.50
C TYR A 186 -25.69 13.60 4.97
N ALA A 187 -26.64 13.91 4.07
CA ALA A 187 -27.91 14.53 4.43
C ALA A 187 -28.73 13.68 5.41
N PHE A 188 -28.74 12.34 5.23
CA PHE A 188 -29.40 11.41 6.17
C PHE A 188 -28.86 11.53 7.60
N TYR A 189 -27.57 11.82 7.76
CA TYR A 189 -26.93 12.02 9.06
C TYR A 189 -26.88 13.50 9.49
N HIS A 190 -27.58 14.39 8.79
CA HIS A 190 -27.55 15.84 9.04
C HIS A 190 -26.14 16.44 8.99
N ARG A 191 -25.35 16.01 8.00
CA ARG A 191 -23.97 16.44 7.76
C ARG A 191 -23.80 17.00 6.36
N GLU A 192 -22.76 17.79 6.18
CA GLU A 192 -22.26 18.20 4.87
C GLU A 192 -21.29 17.15 4.32
N VAL A 193 -21.18 17.07 3.00
CA VAL A 193 -20.14 16.28 2.34
C VAL A 193 -18.79 16.95 2.63
N PRO A 194 -17.76 16.24 3.14
CA PRO A 194 -16.47 16.81 3.50
C PRO A 194 -15.59 17.05 2.26
N GLU A 195 -16.15 17.71 1.26
CA GLU A 195 -15.47 18.05 0.01
C GLU A 195 -14.29 18.98 0.29
N GLY A 196 -13.11 18.62 -0.20
CA GLY A 196 -11.87 19.38 -0.04
C GLY A 196 -11.16 19.18 1.30
N GLU A 197 -11.77 18.48 2.26
CA GLU A 197 -11.10 18.13 3.52
C GLU A 197 -9.91 17.19 3.26
N PRO A 198 -8.83 17.28 4.05
CA PRO A 198 -7.65 16.45 3.84
C PRO A 198 -7.95 14.98 4.15
N GLY A 199 -7.58 14.09 3.24
CA GLY A 199 -7.74 12.64 3.43
C GLY A 199 -6.95 11.83 2.41
N THR A 200 -7.30 10.56 2.26
CA THR A 200 -6.74 9.68 1.23
C THR A 200 -7.83 8.80 0.64
N ASN A 201 -7.52 8.14 -0.48
CA ASN A 201 -8.39 7.08 -0.99
C ASN A 201 -7.55 5.96 -1.60
N PRO A 202 -8.05 4.72 -1.63
CA PRO A 202 -7.27 3.58 -2.11
C PRO A 202 -6.93 3.69 -3.60
N GLY A 203 -7.77 4.36 -4.40
CA GLY A 203 -7.47 4.69 -5.79
C GLY A 203 -6.19 5.55 -5.93
N GLN A 204 -6.09 6.65 -5.16
CA GLN A 204 -4.91 7.51 -5.14
C GLN A 204 -3.67 6.76 -4.63
N LEU A 205 -3.78 6.00 -3.53
CA LEU A 205 -2.65 5.23 -3.00
C LEU A 205 -2.10 4.22 -4.02
N SER A 206 -2.98 3.59 -4.81
CA SER A 206 -2.55 2.65 -5.86
C SER A 206 -1.73 3.31 -6.99
N ARG A 207 -1.77 4.65 -7.10
CA ARG A 207 -1.03 5.45 -8.08
C ARG A 207 0.15 6.20 -7.47
N ASP A 208 0.36 6.09 -6.17
CA ASP A 208 1.45 6.79 -5.51
C ASP A 208 2.80 6.25 -6.02
N LYS A 209 3.73 7.16 -6.32
CA LYS A 209 5.07 6.81 -6.80
C LYS A 209 5.88 6.00 -5.76
N ALA A 210 5.49 6.06 -4.49
CA ALA A 210 6.08 5.28 -3.42
C ALA A 210 5.72 3.78 -3.52
N VAL A 211 4.73 3.41 -4.32
CA VAL A 211 4.21 2.04 -4.42
C VAL A 211 4.35 1.51 -5.84
N LYS A 212 4.97 0.34 -5.98
CA LYS A 212 4.91 -0.43 -7.22
C LYS A 212 3.73 -1.39 -7.14
N VAL A 213 2.76 -1.21 -8.03
CA VAL A 213 1.54 -2.03 -8.07
C VAL A 213 1.55 -2.98 -9.27
N THR A 214 1.21 -4.24 -9.02
CA THR A 214 1.06 -5.30 -10.01
C THR A 214 -0.30 -5.98 -9.84
N TYR A 215 -0.82 -6.54 -10.93
CA TYR A 215 -2.08 -7.28 -10.90
C TYR A 215 -2.18 -8.23 -12.10
N ALA A 216 -2.73 -9.40 -11.85
CA ALA A 216 -3.11 -10.39 -12.86
C ALA A 216 -4.33 -11.16 -12.32
N PHE A 217 -5.47 -11.05 -13.01
CA PHE A 217 -6.74 -11.66 -12.62
C PHE A 217 -6.99 -12.98 -13.39
#